data_AF-A0A1A3NZH9-F1
#
_entry.id   AF-A0A1A3NZH9-F1
#
_cell.length_a   1.000
_cell.length_b   1.000
_cell.length_c   1.000
_cell.angle_alpha   90.00
_cell.angle_beta   90.00
_cell.angle_gamma   90.00
#
_symmetry.space_group_name_H-M   'P 1'
#
loop_
_entity.id
_entity.type
_entity.pdbx_description
1 polymer ?
#
loop_
_entity_poly.entity_id
_entity_poly.type
_entity_poly.pdbx_seq_one_letter_code
_entity_poly.pdbx_strand_id
1 'polypeptide(L)'
;MKLLIYAPAAALVALLSAPIATADPGLADPGSAPHFVEHTEWTTWAAGLSSLRVYPTPAARAAALNPGTPQVAEQAWTEVLARSPGADSPGMRAQFFCHWQLAELVQPGKTSWNLEPWRPVVADAEMVASGCNPGSAEEPF
;
A
#
# COMPACT_ATOMS: atom_id res chain seq x y z
N MET A 1 31.32 62.44 -27.97
CA MET A 1 29.88 62.52 -27.66
C MET A 1 29.13 61.54 -28.56
N LYS A 2 28.20 60.75 -27.99
CA LYS A 2 27.15 59.93 -28.64
C LYS A 2 27.60 58.66 -29.40
N LEU A 3 26.73 57.64 -29.28
CA LEU A 3 26.88 56.23 -29.68
C LEU A 3 26.34 55.97 -31.11
N LEU A 4 26.55 54.74 -31.64
CA LEU A 4 25.70 53.89 -32.52
C LEU A 4 26.49 52.59 -32.83
N ILE A 5 25.96 51.36 -33.06
CA ILE A 5 24.80 50.61 -32.50
C ILE A 5 24.96 49.09 -32.87
N TYR A 6 24.69 48.13 -31.94
CA TYR A 6 24.36 46.66 -32.11
C TYR A 6 25.19 45.74 -33.08
N ALA A 7 25.23 44.40 -32.98
CA ALA A 7 24.55 43.40 -32.13
C ALA A 7 25.41 42.11 -31.97
N PRO A 8 25.18 41.27 -30.94
CA PRO A 8 25.65 39.88 -30.91
C PRO A 8 24.61 38.93 -31.53
N ALA A 9 25.04 38.03 -32.43
CA ALA A 9 24.19 36.94 -32.91
C ALA A 9 24.19 35.78 -31.90
N ALA A 10 23.28 35.82 -30.93
CA ALA A 10 23.09 34.75 -29.97
C ALA A 10 22.35 33.56 -30.61
N ALA A 11 22.98 32.38 -30.62
CA ALA A 11 22.33 31.15 -31.03
C ALA A 11 21.35 30.68 -29.94
N LEU A 12 20.04 30.65 -30.24
CA LEU A 12 19.05 30.01 -29.37
C LEU A 12 19.15 28.48 -29.52
N VAL A 13 19.63 27.80 -28.49
CA VAL A 13 19.39 26.37 -28.30
C VAL A 13 18.01 26.20 -27.67
N ALA A 14 17.05 25.70 -28.44
CA ALA A 14 15.71 25.40 -27.94
C ALA A 14 15.74 24.09 -27.14
N LEU A 15 15.87 24.20 -25.81
CA LEU A 15 15.64 23.08 -24.90
C LEU A 15 14.12 22.83 -24.80
N LEU A 16 13.67 21.68 -25.29
CA LEU A 16 12.31 21.20 -25.10
C LEU A 16 12.12 20.75 -23.65
N SER A 17 11.56 21.63 -22.82
CA SER A 17 11.10 21.27 -21.48
C SER A 17 9.87 20.36 -21.57
N ALA A 18 10.09 19.05 -21.44
CA ALA A 18 8.99 18.13 -21.14
C ALA A 18 8.48 18.42 -19.71
N PRO A 19 7.15 18.48 -19.49
CA PRO A 19 6.61 18.66 -18.14
C PRO A 19 6.93 17.43 -17.30
N ILE A 20 7.49 17.64 -16.12
CA ILE A 20 7.60 16.59 -15.10
C ILE A 20 6.17 16.31 -14.63
N ALA A 21 5.66 15.11 -14.90
CA ALA A 21 4.38 14.65 -14.37
C ALA A 21 4.53 14.41 -12.86
N THR A 22 4.26 15.43 -12.06
CA THR A 22 4.06 15.28 -10.62
C THR A 22 2.77 14.49 -10.40
N ALA A 23 2.89 13.25 -9.91
CA ALA A 23 1.74 12.54 -9.38
C ALA A 23 1.19 13.34 -8.19
N ASP A 24 -0.05 13.79 -8.31
CA ASP A 24 -0.77 14.45 -7.22
C ASP A 24 -0.97 13.42 -6.10
N PRO A 25 -0.47 13.64 -4.87
CA PRO A 25 -0.70 12.74 -3.75
C PRO A 25 -2.15 12.89 -3.30
N GLY A 26 -3.06 12.24 -4.04
CA GLY A 26 -4.50 12.47 -4.09
C GLY A 26 -5.07 13.08 -2.82
N LEU A 27 -5.25 14.40 -2.82
CA LEU A 27 -5.79 15.12 -1.69
C LEU A 27 -7.19 14.58 -1.42
N ALA A 28 -7.37 13.89 -0.29
CA ALA A 28 -8.68 13.43 0.13
C ALA A 28 -9.62 14.65 0.22
N ASP A 29 -10.79 14.54 -0.41
CA ASP A 29 -11.85 15.52 -0.28
C ASP A 29 -12.14 15.76 1.23
N PRO A 30 -12.05 17.00 1.76
CA PRO A 30 -12.17 17.27 3.20
C PRO A 30 -13.48 16.82 3.86
N GLY A 31 -14.50 16.44 3.09
CA GLY A 31 -15.75 15.85 3.59
C GLY A 31 -15.88 14.33 3.46
N SER A 32 -14.96 13.67 2.73
CA SER A 32 -15.00 12.22 2.48
C SER A 32 -14.20 11.46 3.54
N ALA A 33 -14.77 10.36 4.06
CA ALA A 33 -14.07 9.50 5.01
C ALA A 33 -12.81 8.91 4.35
N PRO A 34 -11.67 8.80 5.08
CA PRO A 34 -10.44 8.25 4.51
C PRO A 34 -10.64 6.80 4.08
N HIS A 35 -10.30 6.50 2.82
CA HIS A 35 -10.21 5.14 2.33
C HIS A 35 -8.88 4.50 2.72
N PHE A 36 -8.92 3.27 3.20
CA PHE A 36 -7.75 2.55 3.70
C PHE A 36 -7.18 1.55 2.69
N VAL A 37 -8.02 0.99 1.81
CA VAL A 37 -7.59 0.04 0.79
C VAL A 37 -7.69 0.70 -0.58
N GLU A 38 -6.55 0.86 -1.26
CA GLU A 38 -6.55 1.40 -2.63
C GLU A 38 -7.22 0.37 -3.56
N HIS A 39 -6.62 -0.81 -3.64
CA HIS A 39 -7.15 -1.95 -4.39
C HIS A 39 -6.70 -3.27 -3.76
N THR A 40 -7.22 -4.37 -4.30
CA THR A 40 -6.81 -5.73 -3.95
C THR A 40 -6.62 -6.55 -5.22
N GLU A 41 -5.62 -7.42 -5.25
CA GLU A 41 -5.30 -8.28 -6.39
C GLU A 41 -5.20 -9.74 -5.95
N TRP A 42 -6.01 -10.63 -6.53
CA TRP A 42 -5.80 -12.07 -6.40
C TRP A 42 -4.74 -12.53 -7.40
N THR A 43 -3.69 -13.16 -6.89
CA THR A 43 -2.58 -13.73 -7.65
C THR A 43 -2.31 -15.17 -7.24
N THR A 44 -1.33 -15.81 -7.89
CA THR A 44 -0.77 -17.09 -7.46
C THR A 44 0.69 -16.93 -7.07
N TRP A 45 1.02 -17.42 -5.87
CA TRP A 45 2.37 -17.55 -5.35
C TRP A 45 2.87 -19.00 -5.50
N ALA A 46 3.98 -19.34 -4.84
CA ALA A 46 4.71 -20.60 -4.92
C ALA A 46 3.81 -21.84 -4.98
N ALA A 47 4.16 -22.78 -5.86
CA ALA A 47 3.38 -23.98 -6.18
C ALA A 47 1.94 -23.72 -6.67
N GLY A 48 1.60 -22.50 -7.10
CA GLY A 48 0.28 -22.13 -7.63
C GLY A 48 -0.75 -21.81 -6.55
N LEU A 49 -0.32 -21.61 -5.29
CA LEU A 49 -1.18 -21.30 -4.17
C LEU A 49 -1.70 -19.86 -4.27
N SER A 50 -2.97 -19.62 -3.90
CA SER A 50 -3.57 -18.28 -4.02
C SER A 50 -3.04 -17.30 -2.98
N SER A 51 -2.84 -16.05 -3.40
CA SER A 51 -2.44 -14.93 -2.55
C SER A 51 -3.31 -13.72 -2.90
N LEU A 52 -3.88 -13.06 -1.89
CA LEU A 52 -4.58 -11.79 -2.03
C LEU A 52 -3.65 -10.67 -1.58
N ARG A 53 -3.15 -9.89 -2.54
CA ARG A 53 -2.39 -8.67 -2.24
C ARG A 53 -3.36 -7.55 -1.89
N VAL A 54 -3.25 -6.99 -0.69
CA VAL A 54 -3.97 -5.78 -0.27
C VAL A 54 -3.03 -4.60 -0.36
N TYR A 55 -3.40 -3.56 -1.10
CA TYR A 55 -2.58 -2.37 -1.31
C TYR A 55 -3.08 -1.23 -0.39
N PRO A 56 -2.36 -0.89 0.69
CA PRO A 56 -2.81 0.11 1.66
C PRO A 56 -2.51 1.53 1.18
N THR A 57 -3.50 2.42 1.34
CA THR A 57 -3.34 3.85 1.03
C THR A 57 -2.35 4.53 2.00
N PRO A 58 -1.83 5.72 1.68
CA PRO A 58 -1.05 6.52 2.64
C PRO A 58 -1.80 6.76 3.97
N ALA A 59 -3.12 6.89 3.93
CA ALA A 59 -3.96 7.02 5.13
C ALA A 59 -3.96 5.75 5.99
N ALA A 60 -4.03 4.55 5.38
CA ALA A 60 -3.89 3.30 6.10
C ALA A 60 -2.52 3.13 6.74
N ARG A 61 -1.44 3.46 6.01
CA ARG A 61 -0.07 3.38 6.55
C ARG A 61 0.12 4.34 7.74
N ALA A 62 -0.41 5.56 7.65
CA ALA A 62 -0.41 6.50 8.77
C ALA A 62 -1.27 6.03 9.96
N ALA A 63 -2.42 5.41 9.72
CA ALA A 63 -3.29 4.89 10.77
C ALA A 63 -2.70 3.65 11.47
N ALA A 64 -2.07 2.74 10.71
CA ALA A 64 -1.36 1.55 11.19
C ALA A 64 -0.26 1.87 12.23
N LEU A 65 0.45 2.99 12.04
CA LEU A 65 1.48 3.47 12.98
C LEU A 65 0.94 3.97 14.33
N ASN A 66 -0.40 4.08 14.50
CA ASN A 66 -1.03 4.52 15.74
C ASN A 66 -1.58 3.31 16.52
N PRO A 67 -0.84 2.78 17.53
CA PRO A 67 -1.33 1.67 18.34
C PRO A 67 -2.57 2.09 19.14
N GLY A 68 -3.65 1.31 19.02
CA GLY A 68 -4.94 1.62 19.64
C GLY A 68 -6.07 2.01 18.68
N THR A 69 -5.96 1.68 17.39
CA THR A 69 -6.96 1.97 16.34
C THR A 69 -7.73 0.73 15.82
N PRO A 70 -8.17 -0.24 16.66
CA PRO A 70 -8.76 -1.49 16.15
C PRO A 70 -10.02 -1.25 15.32
N GLN A 71 -10.85 -0.25 15.65
CA GLN A 71 -12.02 0.11 14.84
C GLN A 71 -11.66 0.61 13.43
N VAL A 72 -10.47 1.18 13.24
CA VAL A 72 -9.97 1.60 11.92
C VAL A 72 -9.50 0.38 11.12
N ALA A 73 -8.87 -0.59 11.78
CA ALA A 73 -8.57 -1.89 11.18
C ALA A 73 -9.84 -2.65 10.76
N GLU A 74 -10.94 -2.60 11.52
CA GLU A 74 -12.25 -3.15 11.11
C GLU A 74 -12.79 -2.47 9.85
N GLN A 75 -12.68 -1.14 9.76
CA GLN A 75 -13.11 -0.37 8.58
C GLN A 75 -12.29 -0.76 7.35
N ALA A 76 -10.96 -0.81 7.48
CA ALA A 76 -10.07 -1.25 6.41
C ALA A 76 -10.33 -2.71 6.00
N TRP A 77 -10.60 -3.62 6.94
CA TRP A 77 -11.01 -4.99 6.63
C TRP A 77 -12.33 -5.05 5.86
N THR A 78 -13.30 -4.20 6.22
CA THR A 78 -14.57 -4.08 5.49
C THR A 78 -14.33 -3.61 4.05
N GLU A 79 -13.37 -2.71 3.82
CA GLU A 79 -12.95 -2.30 2.47
C GLU A 79 -12.28 -3.43 1.66
N VAL A 80 -11.51 -4.32 2.31
CA VAL A 80 -10.96 -5.54 1.69
C VAL A 80 -12.11 -6.44 1.24
N LEU A 81 -13.06 -6.76 2.14
CA LEU A 81 -14.20 -7.63 1.82
C LEU A 81 -15.10 -7.05 0.71
N ALA A 82 -15.29 -5.74 0.67
CA ALA A 82 -16.05 -5.08 -0.40
C ALA A 82 -15.39 -5.20 -1.79
N ARG A 83 -14.05 -5.27 -1.84
CA ARG A 83 -13.27 -5.44 -3.09
C ARG A 83 -13.04 -6.91 -3.46
N SER A 84 -12.88 -7.77 -2.46
CA SER A 84 -12.59 -9.19 -2.59
C SER A 84 -13.42 -10.01 -1.59
N PRO A 85 -14.71 -10.30 -1.88
CA PRO A 85 -15.58 -11.04 -0.97
C PRO A 85 -15.06 -12.44 -0.60
N GLY A 86 -14.26 -13.07 -1.47
CA GLY A 86 -13.61 -14.35 -1.21
C GLY A 86 -12.49 -14.31 -0.15
N ALA A 87 -12.16 -13.13 0.39
CA ALA A 87 -11.18 -12.97 1.46
C ALA A 87 -11.73 -13.34 2.86
N ASP A 88 -13.04 -13.54 3.01
CA ASP A 88 -13.66 -14.02 4.26
C ASP A 88 -13.47 -15.53 4.47
N SER A 89 -12.21 -15.99 4.36
CA SER A 89 -11.82 -17.37 4.65
C SER A 89 -11.11 -17.46 6.01
N PRO A 90 -11.06 -18.65 6.64
CA PRO A 90 -10.38 -18.83 7.91
C PRO A 90 -8.93 -18.31 7.87
N GLY A 91 -8.54 -17.56 8.89
CA GLY A 91 -7.18 -17.03 9.04
C GLY A 91 -6.87 -15.72 8.30
N MET A 92 -7.47 -15.43 7.13
CA MET A 92 -7.12 -14.24 6.33
C MET A 92 -7.32 -12.92 7.08
N ARG A 93 -8.41 -12.80 7.86
CA ARG A 93 -8.63 -11.63 8.73
C ARG A 93 -7.55 -11.48 9.80
N ALA A 94 -7.06 -12.57 10.38
CA ALA A 94 -6.03 -12.52 11.41
C ALA A 94 -4.67 -12.12 10.81
N GLN A 95 -4.34 -12.61 9.61
CA GLN A 95 -3.19 -12.16 8.81
C GLN A 95 -3.29 -10.64 8.55
N PHE A 96 -4.45 -10.14 8.10
CA PHE A 96 -4.66 -8.71 7.84
C PHE A 96 -4.48 -7.84 9.09
N PHE A 97 -5.06 -8.24 10.23
CA PHE A 97 -4.92 -7.51 11.48
C PHE A 97 -3.48 -7.53 12.00
N CYS A 98 -2.73 -8.60 11.77
CA CYS A 98 -1.31 -8.65 12.09
C CYS A 98 -0.50 -7.72 11.18
N HIS A 99 -0.74 -7.73 9.86
CA HIS A 99 -0.10 -6.79 8.93
C HIS A 99 -0.42 -5.33 9.26
N TRP A 100 -1.67 -4.99 9.56
CA TRP A 100 -2.08 -3.64 10.00
C TRP A 100 -1.27 -3.17 11.22
N GLN A 101 -1.02 -4.06 12.18
CA GLN A 101 -0.31 -3.71 13.41
C GLN A 101 1.21 -3.66 13.24
N LEU A 102 1.79 -4.50 12.38
CA LEU A 102 3.24 -4.76 12.38
C LEU A 102 3.96 -4.39 11.09
N ALA A 103 3.30 -4.38 9.92
CA ALA A 103 3.99 -4.19 8.64
C ALA A 103 4.74 -2.84 8.60
N GLU A 104 4.05 -1.73 8.89
CA GLU A 104 4.69 -0.40 8.88
C GLU A 104 5.66 -0.16 10.04
N LEU A 105 5.64 -0.99 11.10
CA LEU A 105 6.59 -0.90 12.22
C LEU A 105 7.88 -1.71 11.97
N VAL A 106 7.76 -2.87 11.32
CA VAL A 106 8.85 -3.85 11.16
C VAL A 106 9.49 -3.76 9.77
N GLN A 107 8.70 -3.50 8.72
CA GLN A 107 9.14 -3.35 7.34
C GLN A 107 8.36 -2.19 6.66
N PRO A 108 8.69 -0.93 6.98
CA PRO A 108 7.96 0.23 6.47
C PRO A 108 7.89 0.24 4.93
N GLY A 109 6.71 0.51 4.38
CA GLY A 109 6.56 0.66 2.93
C GLY A 109 6.51 -0.63 2.10
N LYS A 110 6.26 -1.82 2.69
CA LYS A 110 5.92 -3.04 1.91
C LYS A 110 4.89 -2.72 0.83
N THR A 111 5.07 -3.22 -0.39
CA THR A 111 4.22 -2.85 -1.54
C THR A 111 2.76 -3.22 -1.28
N SER A 112 2.55 -4.43 -0.74
CA SER A 112 1.24 -4.95 -0.35
C SER A 112 1.32 -5.75 0.94
N TRP A 113 0.16 -5.96 1.58
CA TRP A 113 -0.03 -6.90 2.68
C TRP A 113 -0.74 -8.13 2.12
N ASN A 114 -0.05 -9.26 2.09
CA ASN A 114 -0.51 -10.44 1.35
C ASN A 114 -1.23 -11.40 2.29
N LEU A 115 -2.42 -11.84 1.90
CA LEU A 115 -3.32 -12.67 2.67
C LEU A 115 -3.57 -13.97 1.91
N GLU A 116 -3.32 -15.09 2.56
CA GLU A 116 -3.22 -16.40 1.90
C GLU A 116 -4.16 -17.42 2.59
N PRO A 117 -5.23 -17.88 1.90
CA PRO A 117 -6.29 -18.70 2.50
C PRO A 117 -5.87 -20.14 2.83
N TRP A 118 -4.70 -20.57 2.35
CA TRP A 118 -4.12 -21.89 2.57
C TRP A 118 -3.18 -21.94 3.79
N ARG A 119 -2.87 -20.79 4.41
CA ARG A 119 -2.05 -20.74 5.63
C ARG A 119 -2.82 -21.35 6.82
N PRO A 120 -2.14 -22.02 7.77
CA PRO A 120 -2.80 -22.60 8.93
C PRO A 120 -3.44 -21.50 9.79
N VAL A 121 -4.61 -21.81 10.35
CA VAL A 121 -5.25 -20.98 11.38
C VAL A 121 -4.55 -21.26 12.70
N VAL A 122 -3.85 -20.25 13.22
CA VAL A 122 -3.02 -20.32 14.43
C VAL A 122 -3.47 -19.29 15.46
N ALA A 123 -2.97 -19.40 16.70
CA ALA A 123 -3.21 -18.38 17.73
C ALA A 123 -2.42 -17.09 17.44
N ASP A 124 -2.90 -15.95 17.94
CA ASP A 124 -2.30 -14.63 17.69
C ASP A 124 -0.79 -14.55 17.98
N ALA A 125 -0.33 -15.23 19.04
CA ALA A 125 1.09 -15.29 19.39
C ALA A 125 1.94 -15.98 18.32
N GLU A 126 1.42 -17.03 17.68
CA GLU A 126 2.09 -17.73 16.57
C GLU A 126 1.98 -16.92 15.28
N MET A 127 0.84 -16.28 15.01
CA MET A 127 0.65 -15.35 13.90
C MET A 127 1.71 -14.24 13.89
N VAL A 128 1.95 -13.61 15.06
CA VAL A 128 2.99 -12.60 15.22
C VAL A 128 4.40 -13.20 15.12
N ALA A 129 4.65 -14.34 15.76
CA ALA A 129 5.97 -15.01 15.72
C ALA A 129 6.36 -15.49 14.31
N SER A 130 5.39 -15.73 13.43
CA SER A 130 5.59 -16.12 12.03
C SER A 130 5.50 -14.96 11.03
N GLY A 131 5.67 -13.70 11.45
CA GLY A 131 5.68 -12.56 10.53
C GLY A 131 4.32 -12.22 9.90
N CYS A 132 3.22 -12.57 10.57
CA CYS A 132 1.84 -12.48 10.09
C CYS A 132 1.42 -13.49 9.02
N ASN A 133 2.34 -14.38 8.59
CA ASN A 133 2.10 -15.30 7.48
C ASN A 133 2.62 -16.72 7.80
N PRO A 134 1.90 -17.51 8.63
CA PRO A 134 2.37 -18.80 9.13
C PRO A 134 2.48 -19.91 8.07
N GLY A 135 3.23 -20.96 8.39
CA GLY A 135 3.20 -22.27 7.73
C GLY A 135 4.09 -22.47 6.49
N SER A 136 4.41 -21.41 5.73
CA SER A 136 5.28 -21.50 4.54
C SER A 136 5.91 -20.14 4.20
N ALA A 137 6.84 -20.13 3.25
CA ALA A 137 7.55 -18.93 2.81
C ALA A 137 6.57 -17.81 2.37
N GLU A 138 6.88 -16.57 2.74
CA GLU A 138 6.15 -15.38 2.30
C GLU A 138 6.43 -15.04 0.84
N GLU A 139 5.45 -14.41 0.21
CA GLU A 139 5.60 -13.73 -1.07
C GLU A 139 6.33 -12.38 -0.83
N PRO A 140 7.47 -12.09 -1.50
CA PRO A 140 8.37 -11.01 -1.07
C PRO A 140 8.09 -9.64 -1.71
N PHE A 141 7.44 -8.71 -0.99
CA PHE A 141 7.31 -7.28 -1.36
C PHE A 141 7.24 -6.33 -0.15
#